data_AF-A0A382Z1M4-F1
#
_entry.id   AF-A0A382Z1M4-F1
#
_cell.length_a   1.000
_cell.length_b   1.000
_cell.length_c   1.000
_cell.angle_alpha   90.00
_cell.angle_beta   90.00
_cell.angle_gamma   90.00
#
_symmetry.space_group_name_H-M   'P 1'
#
loop_
_entity.id
_entity.type
_entity.pdbx_description
1 polymer ?
#
loop_
_entity_poly.entity_id
_entity_poly.type
_entity_poly.pdbx_seq_one_letter_code
_entity_poly.pdbx_strand_id
1 'polypeptide(L)'
;LSLVFARRDCLQQAELDALGRSSRPEKDTLAISPSGHFYIHYDTTGTAAPDLTDSDANGVPDYVDKVSIYADSAYIMLVDSMGYNVEPADNDGNYDIYIIFLAAGKYGFNWSEGFGVSYLEIASNYEGYDSFATPEQLMQISLSHEYFHAIQRGYKPNYSSGDAYFLEMSSMWFEDIIVPNGNDYVHPGDSDSPCDGWAERLLCNPAANFN
;
A
#
# COMPACT_ATOMS: atom_id res chain seq x y z
N LEU A 1 13.20 -23.58 -13.36
CA LEU A 1 12.05 -22.72 -13.75
C LEU A 1 11.12 -22.58 -12.55
N SER A 2 11.66 -22.04 -11.47
CA SER A 2 10.84 -21.47 -10.41
C SER A 2 10.69 -20.00 -10.76
N LEU A 3 9.47 -19.59 -11.14
CA LEU A 3 9.15 -18.19 -11.36
C LEU A 3 9.08 -17.53 -9.99
N VAL A 4 10.08 -16.73 -9.65
CA VAL A 4 10.02 -15.83 -8.49
C VAL A 4 9.06 -14.72 -8.86
N PHE A 5 7.77 -14.91 -8.56
CA PHE A 5 6.81 -13.82 -8.55
C PHE A 5 7.06 -13.03 -7.27
N ALA A 6 7.34 -11.73 -7.38
CA ALA A 6 6.98 -10.81 -6.31
C ALA A 6 5.51 -11.14 -5.99
N ARG A 7 5.24 -11.62 -4.77
CA ARG A 7 3.94 -12.21 -4.43
C ARG A 7 2.77 -11.21 -4.52
N ARG A 8 3.03 -9.95 -4.86
CA ARG A 8 2.08 -8.87 -4.88
C ARG A 8 2.22 -8.13 -6.22
N ASP A 9 1.16 -8.18 -7.02
CA ASP A 9 1.05 -7.43 -8.29
C ASP A 9 0.53 -6.02 -7.97
N CYS A 10 1.29 -5.25 -7.18
CA CYS A 10 0.84 -4.00 -6.56
C CYS A 10 0.70 -2.85 -7.57
N LEU A 11 1.60 -2.83 -8.54
CA LEU A 11 1.75 -1.76 -9.51
C LEU A 11 0.77 -1.91 -10.69
N GLN A 12 -0.30 -1.14 -10.69
CA GLN A 12 -1.35 -1.20 -11.70
C GLN A 12 -1.36 0.03 -12.63
N GLN A 13 -2.07 -0.08 -13.77
CA GLN A 13 -2.28 1.00 -14.73
C GLN A 13 -3.78 1.29 -14.82
N ALA A 14 -4.20 2.52 -14.50
CA ALA A 14 -5.62 2.89 -14.53
C ALA A 14 -6.17 2.80 -15.95
N GLU A 15 -7.38 2.24 -16.09
CA GLU A 15 -8.10 2.27 -17.35
C GLU A 15 -8.46 3.71 -17.72
N LEU A 16 -8.33 4.04 -19.00
CA LEU A 16 -8.67 5.35 -19.54
C LEU A 16 -10.02 5.28 -20.24
N ASP A 17 -10.89 6.25 -19.97
CA ASP A 17 -12.15 6.42 -20.68
C ASP A 17 -11.92 6.87 -22.14
N ALA A 18 -13.01 6.97 -22.92
CA ALA A 18 -12.95 7.38 -24.32
C ALA A 18 -12.37 8.81 -24.54
N LEU A 19 -12.21 9.60 -23.47
CA LEU A 19 -11.63 10.93 -23.46
C LEU A 19 -10.21 10.96 -22.87
N GLY A 20 -9.64 9.79 -22.53
CA GLY A 20 -8.30 9.66 -21.98
C GLY A 20 -8.20 10.01 -20.49
N ARG A 21 -9.31 10.04 -19.75
CA ARG A 21 -9.34 10.26 -18.31
C ARG A 21 -9.30 8.94 -17.58
N SER A 22 -8.50 8.84 -16.53
CA SER A 22 -8.53 7.69 -15.63
C SER A 22 -9.91 7.56 -14.98
N SER A 23 -10.43 6.33 -14.94
CA SER A 23 -11.64 6.02 -14.17
C SER A 23 -11.25 5.62 -12.75
N ARG A 24 -11.19 6.59 -11.84
CA ARG A 24 -11.06 6.30 -10.41
C ARG A 24 -12.34 5.67 -9.86
N PRO A 25 -12.27 4.89 -8.77
CA PRO A 25 -13.47 4.36 -8.13
C PRO A 25 -14.43 5.46 -7.65
N GLU A 26 -15.72 5.31 -7.92
CA GLU A 26 -16.76 6.16 -7.30
C GLU A 26 -17.12 5.60 -5.93
N LYS A 27 -17.22 6.47 -4.92
CA LYS A 27 -17.51 6.12 -3.52
C LYS A 27 -18.62 6.99 -2.94
N ASP A 28 -19.28 6.49 -1.90
CA ASP A 28 -20.38 7.21 -1.24
C ASP A 28 -19.91 8.53 -0.61
N THR A 29 -18.74 8.54 0.02
CA THR A 29 -18.21 9.70 0.76
C THR A 29 -16.69 9.65 0.89
N LEU A 30 -16.10 10.70 1.47
CA LEU A 30 -14.69 10.76 1.84
C LEU A 30 -14.47 11.38 3.23
N ALA A 31 -13.31 11.06 3.82
CA ALA A 31 -12.72 11.73 4.96
C ALA A 31 -11.38 12.37 4.56
N ILE A 32 -10.98 13.44 5.26
CA ILE A 32 -9.73 14.17 5.00
C ILE A 32 -8.76 13.86 6.13
N SER A 33 -7.50 13.53 5.81
CA SER A 33 -6.49 13.27 6.84
C SER A 33 -6.19 14.51 7.68
N PRO A 34 -5.70 14.34 8.93
CA PRO A 34 -5.36 15.46 9.79
C PRO A 34 -4.41 16.50 9.18
N SER A 35 -3.46 16.06 8.35
CA SER A 35 -2.55 16.94 7.61
C SER A 35 -3.24 17.73 6.48
N GLY A 36 -4.39 17.25 6.01
CA GLY A 36 -5.09 17.75 4.82
C GLY A 36 -4.52 17.24 3.51
N HIS A 37 -3.52 16.34 3.52
CA HIS A 37 -2.84 15.86 2.31
C HIS A 37 -3.57 14.69 1.64
N PHE A 38 -4.24 13.84 2.42
CA PHE A 38 -4.89 12.63 1.90
C PHE A 38 -6.40 12.70 1.96
N TYR A 39 -7.06 12.25 0.89
CA TYR A 39 -8.51 12.03 0.83
C TYR A 39 -8.80 10.54 0.82
N ILE A 40 -9.56 10.08 1.82
CA ILE A 40 -9.87 8.68 2.05
C ILE A 40 -11.32 8.46 1.62
N HIS A 41 -11.51 7.84 0.47
CA HIS A 41 -12.81 7.57 -0.14
C HIS A 41 -13.32 6.19 0.25
N TYR A 42 -14.57 6.09 0.71
CA TYR A 42 -15.16 4.83 1.17
C TYR A 42 -16.67 4.76 0.96
N ASP A 43 -17.17 3.53 0.91
CA ASP A 43 -18.61 3.26 0.84
C ASP A 43 -19.19 3.16 2.25
N THR A 44 -20.43 3.62 2.42
CA THR A 44 -21.19 3.51 3.67
C THR A 44 -22.14 2.31 3.66
N THR A 45 -22.19 1.58 2.55
CA THR A 45 -23.03 0.39 2.38
C THR A 45 -22.36 -0.65 1.47
N GLY A 46 -22.88 -1.87 1.49
CA GLY A 46 -22.39 -2.95 0.61
C GLY A 46 -21.12 -3.63 1.12
N THR A 47 -20.55 -4.51 0.31
CA THR A 47 -19.41 -5.36 0.70
C THR A 47 -18.06 -4.65 0.70
N ALA A 48 -17.99 -3.48 0.07
CA ALA A 48 -16.78 -2.64 0.03
C ALA A 48 -16.73 -1.62 1.17
N ALA A 49 -17.83 -1.45 1.93
CA ALA A 49 -17.82 -0.61 3.10
C ALA A 49 -16.88 -1.19 4.18
N PRO A 50 -16.04 -0.37 4.82
CA PRO A 50 -15.30 -0.79 6.02
C PRO A 50 -16.25 -0.98 7.20
N ASP A 51 -15.71 -1.36 8.36
CA ASP A 51 -16.46 -1.25 9.61
C ASP A 51 -16.83 0.22 9.86
N LEU A 52 -18.13 0.49 10.02
CA LEU A 52 -18.69 1.82 10.18
C LEU A 52 -18.84 2.24 11.64
N THR A 53 -18.26 1.46 12.57
CA THR A 53 -18.19 1.84 13.98
C THR A 53 -17.43 3.16 14.13
N ASP A 54 -18.09 4.14 14.74
CA ASP A 54 -17.57 5.47 15.09
C ASP A 54 -17.68 5.60 16.61
N SER A 55 -16.61 5.27 17.32
CA SER A 55 -16.62 5.15 18.78
C SER A 55 -16.50 6.50 19.47
N ASP A 56 -15.86 7.48 18.82
CA ASP A 56 -15.67 8.82 19.36
C ASP A 56 -16.75 9.83 18.91
N ALA A 57 -17.66 9.40 18.03
CA ALA A 57 -18.77 10.14 17.46
C ALA A 57 -18.34 11.39 16.70
N ASN A 58 -17.19 11.34 16.02
CA ASN A 58 -16.66 12.44 15.22
C ASN A 58 -17.27 12.51 13.81
N GLY A 59 -18.06 11.51 13.40
CA GLY A 59 -18.72 11.41 12.10
C GLY A 59 -17.92 10.64 11.03
N VAL A 60 -16.76 10.10 11.38
CA VAL A 60 -15.87 9.28 10.55
C VAL A 60 -15.70 7.91 11.25
N PRO A 61 -15.80 6.78 10.54
CA PRO A 61 -15.56 5.48 11.16
C PRO A 61 -14.13 5.33 11.68
N ASP A 62 -13.96 4.64 12.81
CA ASP A 62 -12.66 4.42 13.47
C ASP A 62 -11.63 3.79 12.50
N TYR A 63 -12.08 2.93 11.59
CA TYR A 63 -11.23 2.33 10.55
C TYR A 63 -10.68 3.39 9.58
N VAL A 64 -11.53 4.30 9.12
CA VAL A 64 -11.19 5.38 8.19
C VAL A 64 -10.27 6.39 8.87
N ASP A 65 -10.52 6.70 10.16
CA ASP A 65 -9.61 7.53 10.96
C ASP A 65 -8.21 6.93 11.04
N LYS A 66 -8.09 5.63 11.31
CA LYS A 66 -6.78 4.96 11.34
C LYS A 66 -6.07 4.99 9.98
N VAL A 67 -6.79 4.75 8.88
CA VAL A 67 -6.24 4.89 7.53
C VAL A 67 -5.67 6.29 7.33
N SER A 68 -6.42 7.33 7.73
CA SER A 68 -6.00 8.71 7.58
C SER A 68 -4.75 9.06 8.41
N ILE A 69 -4.67 8.57 9.65
CA ILE A 69 -3.52 8.76 10.53
C ILE A 69 -2.28 8.04 10.00
N TYR A 70 -2.44 6.81 9.48
CA TYR A 70 -1.32 6.04 8.94
C TYR A 70 -0.83 6.58 7.60
N ALA A 71 -1.69 7.17 6.78
CA ALA A 71 -1.28 7.89 5.58
C ALA A 71 -0.38 9.09 5.93
N ASP A 72 -0.81 9.92 6.89
CA ASP A 72 0.00 11.03 7.39
C ASP A 72 1.34 10.52 7.98
N SER A 73 1.32 9.40 8.71
CA SER A 73 2.54 8.80 9.26
C SER A 73 3.52 8.35 8.16
N ALA A 74 3.02 7.70 7.11
CA ALA A 74 3.84 7.28 5.97
C ALA A 74 4.44 8.50 5.22
N TYR A 75 3.65 9.55 5.03
CA TYR A 75 4.11 10.84 4.48
C TYR A 75 5.26 11.42 5.31
N ILE A 76 5.05 11.60 6.62
CA ILE A 76 6.05 12.22 7.50
C ILE A 76 7.34 11.39 7.51
N MET A 77 7.25 10.06 7.46
CA MET A 77 8.44 9.20 7.42
C MET A 77 9.17 9.32 6.08
N LEU A 78 8.49 9.19 4.95
CA LEU A 78 9.14 9.21 3.64
C LEU A 78 9.62 10.62 3.25
N VAL A 79 8.74 11.61 3.36
CA VAL A 79 8.99 12.97 2.89
C VAL A 79 9.79 13.77 3.92
N ASP A 80 9.23 13.97 5.12
CA ASP A 80 9.85 14.89 6.09
C ASP A 80 11.09 14.30 6.76
N SER A 81 11.08 13.00 7.06
CA SER A 81 12.16 12.35 7.83
C SER A 81 13.27 11.79 6.93
N MET A 82 12.92 11.13 5.82
CA MET A 82 13.89 10.54 4.90
C MET A 82 14.28 11.46 3.74
N GLY A 83 13.51 12.52 3.48
CA GLY A 83 13.82 13.52 2.46
C GLY A 83 13.51 13.08 1.03
N TYR A 84 12.59 12.12 0.85
CA TYR A 84 12.02 11.87 -0.47
C TYR A 84 11.20 13.07 -0.93
N ASN A 85 11.12 13.28 -2.24
CA ASN A 85 10.18 14.23 -2.82
C ASN A 85 8.77 13.69 -2.62
N VAL A 86 7.84 14.59 -2.31
CA VAL A 86 6.41 14.28 -2.36
C VAL A 86 6.02 13.76 -3.74
N GLU A 87 5.06 12.85 -3.77
CA GLU A 87 4.50 12.30 -4.99
C GLU A 87 3.90 13.39 -5.90
N PRO A 88 3.77 13.14 -7.21
CA PRO A 88 3.14 14.08 -8.10
C PRO A 88 1.69 14.34 -7.71
N ALA A 89 1.37 15.60 -7.45
CA ALA A 89 0.01 16.04 -7.19
C ALA A 89 -0.89 15.77 -8.39
N ASP A 90 -2.13 15.42 -8.11
CA ASP A 90 -3.18 15.33 -9.11
C ASP A 90 -3.83 16.70 -9.38
N ASN A 91 -5.04 16.71 -9.96
CA ASN A 91 -5.72 17.96 -10.32
C ASN A 91 -6.18 18.81 -9.12
N ASP A 92 -6.47 18.21 -7.97
CA ASP A 92 -6.97 18.93 -6.80
C ASP A 92 -5.90 19.14 -5.71
N GLY A 93 -4.74 18.51 -5.88
CA GLY A 93 -3.56 18.70 -5.06
C GLY A 93 -3.50 17.81 -3.83
N ASN A 94 -4.47 16.90 -3.66
CA ASN A 94 -4.52 15.93 -2.58
C ASN A 94 -4.22 14.54 -3.15
N TYR A 95 -3.84 13.61 -2.28
CA TYR A 95 -3.59 12.23 -2.68
C TYR A 95 -4.75 11.32 -2.29
N ASP A 96 -5.35 10.65 -3.28
CA ASP A 96 -6.53 9.81 -3.07
C ASP A 96 -6.20 8.38 -2.65
N ILE A 97 -6.89 7.95 -1.60
CA ILE A 97 -6.87 6.59 -1.08
C ILE A 97 -8.30 6.05 -1.13
N TYR A 98 -8.51 4.96 -1.85
CA TYR A 98 -9.80 4.30 -1.99
C TYR A 98 -9.85 3.05 -1.14
N ILE A 99 -10.83 2.98 -0.24
CA ILE A 99 -11.15 1.77 0.51
C ILE A 99 -12.09 0.91 -0.34
N ILE A 100 -11.64 -0.29 -0.70
CA ILE A 100 -12.36 -1.20 -1.59
C ILE A 100 -12.45 -2.61 -1.00
N PHE A 101 -13.36 -3.43 -1.52
CA PHE A 101 -13.35 -4.84 -1.20
C PHE A 101 -12.17 -5.53 -1.90
N LEU A 102 -11.24 -6.09 -1.12
CA LEU A 102 -10.19 -6.97 -1.61
C LEU A 102 -10.36 -8.37 -1.01
N ALA A 103 -10.33 -9.39 -1.87
CA ALA A 103 -10.30 -10.77 -1.41
C ALA A 103 -8.97 -11.07 -0.72
N ALA A 104 -9.01 -11.90 0.32
CA ALA A 104 -7.83 -12.32 1.08
C ALA A 104 -6.69 -12.77 0.15
N GLY A 105 -5.49 -12.25 0.41
CA GLY A 105 -4.31 -12.41 -0.44
C GLY A 105 -4.00 -11.24 -1.36
N LYS A 106 -4.89 -10.23 -1.45
CA LYS A 106 -4.63 -8.94 -2.10
C LYS A 106 -4.59 -7.83 -1.06
N TYR A 107 -3.45 -7.16 -0.95
CA TYR A 107 -3.19 -6.26 0.17
C TYR A 107 -3.46 -4.80 -0.15
N GLY A 108 -3.14 -4.37 -1.36
CA GLY A 108 -3.36 -3.02 -1.86
C GLY A 108 -2.85 -2.90 -3.29
N PHE A 109 -3.12 -1.77 -3.93
CA PHE A 109 -2.66 -1.46 -5.27
C PHE A 109 -2.37 0.03 -5.42
N ASN A 110 -1.30 0.36 -6.13
CA ASN A 110 -1.01 1.71 -6.59
C ASN A 110 -1.28 1.85 -8.09
N TRP A 111 -2.25 2.67 -8.46
CA TRP A 111 -2.77 2.81 -9.82
C TRP A 111 -2.18 4.02 -10.53
N SER A 112 -1.41 3.78 -11.60
CA SER A 112 -0.85 4.83 -12.46
C SER A 112 -1.93 5.54 -13.29
N GLU A 113 -1.95 6.86 -13.24
CA GLU A 113 -2.72 7.71 -14.15
C GLU A 113 -1.85 8.31 -15.27
N GLY A 114 -0.56 7.97 -15.27
CA GLY A 114 0.44 8.49 -16.19
C GLY A 114 1.15 9.72 -15.64
N PHE A 115 2.30 10.05 -16.24
CA PHE A 115 3.16 11.18 -15.83
C PHE A 115 3.56 11.18 -14.33
N GLY A 116 3.50 10.02 -13.68
CA GLY A 116 3.86 9.84 -12.28
C GLY A 116 2.70 10.05 -11.30
N VAL A 117 1.57 10.60 -11.78
CA VAL A 117 0.34 10.74 -10.99
C VAL A 117 -0.25 9.34 -10.75
N SER A 118 -0.72 9.10 -9.53
CA SER A 118 -1.36 7.85 -9.14
C SER A 118 -2.34 8.04 -8.00
N TYR A 119 -3.10 6.99 -7.71
CA TYR A 119 -3.90 6.85 -6.49
C TYR A 119 -3.69 5.46 -5.87
N LEU A 120 -4.16 5.29 -4.64
CA LEU A 120 -4.05 4.06 -3.86
C LEU A 120 -5.42 3.38 -3.71
N GLU A 121 -5.45 2.05 -3.78
CA GLU A 121 -6.52 1.21 -3.26
C GLU A 121 -6.04 0.33 -2.09
N ILE A 122 -6.79 0.31 -0.99
CA ILE A 122 -6.57 -0.60 0.14
C ILE A 122 -7.84 -1.40 0.47
N ALA A 123 -7.67 -2.53 1.16
CA ALA A 123 -8.79 -3.38 1.55
C ALA A 123 -9.69 -2.68 2.58
N SER A 124 -11.00 -2.95 2.55
CA SER A 124 -11.96 -2.49 3.56
C SER A 124 -11.85 -3.19 4.91
N ASN A 125 -11.15 -4.34 4.93
CA ASN A 125 -10.71 -5.04 6.11
C ASN A 125 -9.60 -6.04 5.73
N TYR A 126 -8.77 -6.40 6.70
CA TYR A 126 -7.70 -7.40 6.57
C TYR A 126 -7.99 -8.65 7.41
N GLU A 127 -9.25 -8.89 7.75
CA GLU A 127 -9.65 -10.05 8.54
C GLU A 127 -9.51 -11.35 7.74
N GLY A 128 -8.97 -12.39 8.38
CA GLY A 128 -8.79 -13.70 7.75
C GLY A 128 -7.68 -13.79 6.70
N TYR A 129 -6.79 -12.79 6.63
CA TYR A 129 -5.56 -12.88 5.85
C TYR A 129 -4.59 -13.86 6.54
N ASP A 130 -3.92 -14.69 5.73
CA ASP A 130 -2.93 -15.66 6.22
C ASP A 130 -1.61 -14.94 6.52
N SER A 131 -1.53 -14.37 7.72
CA SER A 131 -0.45 -13.50 8.17
C SER A 131 -0.21 -13.60 9.68
N PHE A 132 1.03 -13.34 10.11
CA PHE A 132 1.36 -13.15 11.52
C PHE A 132 1.11 -11.73 12.02
N ALA A 133 0.96 -10.77 11.11
CA ALA A 133 0.61 -9.41 11.44
C ALA A 133 -0.87 -9.31 11.78
N THR A 134 -1.21 -8.44 12.72
CA THR A 134 -2.63 -8.12 13.00
C THR A 134 -3.28 -7.43 11.79
N PRO A 135 -4.61 -7.49 11.64
CA PRO A 135 -5.31 -6.78 10.56
C PRO A 135 -4.97 -5.28 10.48
N GLU A 136 -4.77 -4.63 11.63
CA GLU A 136 -4.36 -3.23 11.70
C GLU A 136 -2.93 -3.01 11.20
N GLN A 137 -1.99 -3.90 11.56
CA GLN A 137 -0.63 -3.86 11.02
C GLN A 137 -0.62 -4.11 9.52
N LEU A 138 -1.41 -5.06 9.01
CA LEU A 138 -1.53 -5.32 7.58
C LEU A 138 -2.07 -4.12 6.81
N MET A 139 -3.06 -3.41 7.36
CA MET A 139 -3.56 -2.16 6.81
C MET A 139 -2.45 -1.11 6.73
N GLN A 140 -1.73 -0.89 7.84
CA GLN A 140 -0.66 0.09 7.89
C GLN A 140 0.49 -0.25 6.92
N ILE A 141 0.88 -1.52 6.85
CA ILE A 141 1.89 -2.06 5.93
C ILE A 141 1.46 -1.83 4.48
N SER A 142 0.26 -2.25 4.12
CA SER A 142 -0.26 -2.15 2.75
C SER A 142 -0.33 -0.69 2.33
N LEU A 143 -0.92 0.18 3.15
CA LEU A 143 -1.01 1.61 2.86
C LEU A 143 0.37 2.23 2.64
N SER A 144 1.31 1.97 3.55
CA SER A 144 2.66 2.55 3.51
C SER A 144 3.47 2.05 2.30
N HIS A 145 3.35 0.76 1.99
CA HIS A 145 3.98 0.13 0.83
C HIS A 145 3.51 0.79 -0.47
N GLU A 146 2.19 0.86 -0.65
CA GLU A 146 1.63 1.39 -1.88
C GLU A 146 1.79 2.91 -2.00
N TYR A 147 1.79 3.64 -0.89
CA TYR A 147 2.10 5.07 -0.92
C TYR A 147 3.56 5.32 -1.30
N PHE A 148 4.50 4.45 -0.91
CA PHE A 148 5.88 4.59 -1.38
C PHE A 148 5.99 4.37 -2.90
N HIS A 149 5.14 3.53 -3.50
CA HIS A 149 5.04 3.46 -4.96
C HIS A 149 4.60 4.78 -5.60
N ALA A 150 3.72 5.56 -4.97
CA ALA A 150 3.34 6.89 -5.45
C ALA A 150 4.54 7.83 -5.56
N ILE A 151 5.36 7.87 -4.50
CA ILE A 151 6.62 8.64 -4.48
C ILE A 151 7.57 8.13 -5.57
N GLN A 152 7.78 6.82 -5.68
CA GLN A 152 8.66 6.21 -6.68
C GLN A 152 8.23 6.54 -8.11
N ARG A 153 6.92 6.59 -8.39
CA ARG A 153 6.37 7.03 -9.69
C ARG A 153 6.72 8.48 -10.00
N GLY A 154 6.81 9.36 -8.99
CA GLY A 154 7.31 10.72 -9.16
C GLY A 154 8.76 10.79 -9.63
N TYR A 155 9.61 9.87 -9.17
CA TYR A 155 11.01 9.78 -9.62
C TYR A 155 11.15 9.10 -10.99
N LYS A 156 10.36 8.06 -11.25
CA LYS A 156 10.39 7.31 -12.51
C LYS A 156 8.96 7.01 -13.00
N PRO A 157 8.32 7.97 -13.70
CA PRO A 157 6.95 7.80 -14.21
C PRO A 157 6.77 6.64 -15.19
N ASN A 158 7.82 6.33 -15.95
CA ASN A 158 7.84 5.28 -16.97
C ASN A 158 8.79 4.17 -16.53
N TYR A 159 8.42 3.42 -15.50
CA TYR A 159 9.20 2.23 -15.11
C TYR A 159 8.89 1.05 -16.03
N SER A 160 9.88 0.18 -16.18
CA SER A 160 9.82 -1.05 -16.96
C SER A 160 9.64 -2.26 -16.06
N SER A 161 9.34 -3.43 -16.62
CA SER A 161 9.32 -4.68 -15.85
C SER A 161 10.65 -4.99 -15.14
N GLY A 162 11.78 -4.47 -15.65
CA GLY A 162 13.08 -4.61 -15.00
C GLY A 162 13.25 -3.76 -13.74
N ASP A 163 12.41 -2.75 -13.55
CA ASP A 163 12.43 -1.87 -12.37
C ASP A 163 11.56 -2.40 -11.23
N ALA A 164 10.51 -3.17 -11.55
CA ALA A 164 9.53 -3.67 -10.59
C ALA A 164 10.20 -4.33 -9.38
N TYR A 165 11.24 -5.16 -9.59
CA TYR A 165 11.97 -5.78 -8.49
C TYR A 165 12.53 -4.77 -7.47
N PHE A 166 13.13 -3.68 -7.95
CA PHE A 166 13.71 -2.67 -7.08
C PHE A 166 12.61 -1.88 -6.36
N LEU A 167 11.53 -1.52 -7.07
CA LEU A 167 10.40 -0.79 -6.51
C LEU A 167 9.77 -1.58 -5.36
N GLU A 168 9.37 -2.82 -5.62
CA GLU A 168 8.76 -3.72 -4.64
C GLU A 168 9.69 -3.99 -3.45
N MET A 169 10.97 -4.29 -3.70
CA MET A 169 11.92 -4.58 -2.62
C MET A 169 12.19 -3.36 -1.74
N SER A 170 12.25 -2.16 -2.32
CA SER A 170 12.39 -0.93 -1.53
C SER A 170 11.13 -0.59 -0.75
N SER A 171 9.94 -0.90 -1.29
CA SER A 171 8.67 -0.81 -0.58
C SER A 171 8.60 -1.77 0.61
N MET A 172 9.02 -3.02 0.43
CA MET A 172 9.14 -3.99 1.53
C MET A 172 10.12 -3.56 2.62
N TRP A 173 11.27 -2.98 2.25
CA TRP A 173 12.19 -2.43 3.24
C TRP A 173 11.54 -1.31 4.07
N PHE A 174 10.68 -0.49 3.45
CA PHE A 174 9.96 0.56 4.17
C PHE A 174 8.89 0.00 5.13
N GLU A 175 8.27 -1.14 4.81
CA GLU A 175 7.35 -1.84 5.73
C GLU A 175 7.99 -2.08 7.10
N ASP A 176 9.27 -2.47 7.14
CA ASP A 176 10.01 -2.74 8.38
C ASP A 176 10.35 -1.47 9.17
N ILE A 177 10.38 -0.31 8.52
CA ILE A 177 10.61 0.96 9.20
C ILE A 177 9.32 1.44 9.86
N ILE A 178 8.21 1.36 9.13
CA ILE A 178 6.93 1.92 9.57
C ILE A 178 6.19 0.98 10.53
N VAL A 179 6.36 -0.34 10.38
CA VAL A 179 5.84 -1.37 11.29
C VAL A 179 6.93 -2.39 11.66
N PRO A 180 7.89 -2.05 12.56
CA PRO A 180 9.05 -2.90 12.85
C PRO A 180 8.74 -4.29 13.45
N ASN A 181 7.54 -4.47 14.01
CA ASN A 181 7.07 -5.76 14.54
C ASN A 181 5.93 -6.36 13.69
N GLY A 182 5.80 -5.91 12.44
CA GLY A 182 4.74 -6.29 11.52
C GLY A 182 5.18 -7.21 10.39
N ASN A 183 6.42 -7.72 10.43
CA ASN A 183 6.97 -8.54 9.35
C ASN A 183 6.06 -9.75 9.06
N ASP A 184 5.32 -9.67 7.98
CA ASP A 184 4.41 -10.70 7.48
C ASP A 184 5.16 -11.78 6.65
N TYR A 185 6.37 -11.44 6.20
CA TYR A 185 7.17 -12.26 5.30
C TYR A 185 8.37 -12.93 5.98
N VAL A 186 8.64 -12.61 7.25
CA VAL A 186 9.70 -13.23 8.05
C VAL A 186 9.04 -14.21 9.00
N HIS A 187 9.17 -15.50 8.72
CA HIS A 187 8.88 -16.50 9.73
C HIS A 187 9.94 -16.37 10.83
N PRO A 188 9.58 -16.41 12.12
CA PRO A 188 10.55 -16.78 13.14
C PRO A 188 10.98 -18.21 12.78
N GLY A 189 12.13 -18.33 12.12
CA GLY A 189 12.61 -19.61 11.62
C GLY A 189 12.52 -20.64 12.73
N ASP A 190 12.07 -21.84 12.40
CA ASP A 190 12.32 -22.99 13.26
C ASP A 190 13.80 -22.93 13.64
N SER A 191 14.13 -23.13 14.91
CA SER A 191 15.52 -23.09 15.41
C SER A 191 16.47 -24.01 14.64
N ASP A 192 15.90 -24.94 13.87
CA ASP A 192 16.56 -25.96 13.09
C ASP A 192 16.74 -25.58 11.60
N SER A 193 16.09 -24.51 11.09
CA SER A 193 16.24 -24.09 9.68
C SER A 193 15.94 -22.59 9.44
N PRO A 194 16.91 -21.70 9.74
CA PRO A 194 16.74 -20.24 9.67
C PRO A 194 16.65 -19.66 8.25
N CYS A 195 16.64 -20.49 7.20
CA CYS A 195 16.68 -20.05 5.80
C CYS A 195 15.59 -20.69 4.93
N ASP A 196 14.46 -21.12 5.52
CA ASP A 196 13.43 -21.86 4.77
C ASP A 196 12.34 -20.98 4.14
N GLY A 197 12.13 -19.77 4.63
CA GLY A 197 11.24 -18.80 3.97
C GLY A 197 11.91 -18.09 2.79
N TRP A 198 11.10 -17.53 1.89
CA TRP A 198 11.59 -17.01 0.62
C TRP A 198 12.43 -15.73 0.79
N ALA A 199 12.14 -14.91 1.79
CA ALA A 199 12.93 -13.73 2.15
C ALA A 199 14.22 -14.15 2.88
N GLU A 200 14.15 -15.18 3.71
CA GLU A 200 15.24 -15.73 4.52
C GLU A 200 16.29 -16.42 3.65
N ARG A 201 15.89 -17.05 2.54
CA ARG A 201 16.81 -17.57 1.52
C ARG A 201 17.67 -16.46 0.89
N LEU A 202 17.11 -15.26 0.71
CA LEU A 202 17.83 -14.10 0.21
C LEU A 202 18.72 -13.46 1.28
N LEU A 203 18.25 -13.39 2.53
CA LEU A 203 19.04 -12.87 3.66
C LEU A 203 20.22 -13.78 4.03
N CYS A 204 20.04 -15.10 3.96
CA CYS A 204 21.09 -16.08 4.23
C CYS A 204 22.11 -16.23 3.07
N ASN A 205 21.71 -15.93 1.83
CA ASN A 205 22.58 -16.01 0.66
C ASN A 205 22.27 -14.91 -0.37
N PRO A 206 22.71 -13.66 -0.11
CA PRO A 206 22.40 -12.51 -0.97
C PRO A 206 23.06 -12.57 -2.35
N ALA A 207 23.92 -13.57 -2.61
CA ALA A 207 24.56 -13.82 -3.90
C ALA A 207 24.02 -15.07 -4.62
N ALA A 208 22.94 -15.69 -4.14
CA ALA A 208 22.33 -16.85 -4.78
C ALA A 208 21.79 -16.49 -6.17
N ASN A 209 22.16 -17.28 -7.18
CA ASN A 209 21.56 -17.18 -8.52
C ASN A 209 20.14 -17.78 -8.52
N PHE A 210 19.19 -17.07 -9.13
CA PHE A 210 17.81 -17.51 -9.29
C PHE A 210 17.67 -18.54 -10.44
N ASN A 211 17.44 -19.83 -10.14
CA ASN A 211 17.21 -20.91 -11.13
C ASN A 211 15.84 -21.61 -10.92
#